data_AF-A0A2T7URF4-F1
#
_entry.id   AF-A0A2T7URF4-F1
#
_cell.length_a   1.000
_cell.length_b   1.000
_cell.length_c   1.000
_cell.angle_alpha   90.00
_cell.angle_beta   90.00
_cell.angle_gamma   90.00
#
_symmetry.space_group_name_H-M   'P 1'
#
loop_
_entity.id
_entity.type
_entity.pdbx_description
1 polymer ?
#
loop_
_entity_poly.entity_id
_entity_poly.type
_entity_poly.pdbx_seq_one_letter_code
_entity_poly.pdbx_strand_id
1 'polypeptide(L)'
;MHIIIQDHGDRCAIVATSVSSNTLFPLTITAAALRDGLRAILASPATKELACGPASLVRTAEGIDVTTSAGRFVIPYPHAFPLVLA
;
A
#
# COMPACT_ATOMS: atom_id res chain seq x y z
N MET A 1 -10.88 1.71 -11.41
CA MET A 1 -10.35 0.93 -10.28
C MET A 1 -10.30 1.86 -9.09
N HIS A 2 -10.78 1.42 -7.94
CA HIS A 2 -10.79 2.17 -6.69
C HIS A 2 -9.99 1.38 -5.65
N ILE A 3 -9.04 2.02 -4.97
CA ILE A 3 -8.18 1.38 -3.97
C ILE A 3 -8.37 2.11 -2.64
N ILE A 4 -8.61 1.35 -1.57
CA ILE A 4 -8.70 1.86 -0.20
C ILE A 4 -7.83 1.04 0.74
N ILE A 5 -7.44 1.65 1.86
CA ILE A 5 -6.89 0.96 3.01
C ILE A 5 -8.04 0.77 4.00
N GLN A 6 -8.47 -0.47 4.17
CA GLN A 6 -9.47 -0.85 5.17
C GLN A 6 -8.78 -1.06 6.51
N ASP A 7 -9.21 -0.31 7.52
CA ASP A 7 -8.68 -0.38 8.88
C ASP A 7 -9.41 -1.45 9.69
N HIS A 8 -8.65 -2.30 10.38
CA HIS A 8 -9.15 -3.31 11.30
C HIS A 8 -8.54 -3.17 12.71
N GLY A 9 -7.98 -2.00 13.04
CA GLY A 9 -7.36 -1.69 14.33
C GLY A 9 -5.87 -2.03 14.34
N ASP A 10 -5.53 -3.26 14.69
CA ASP A 10 -4.15 -3.76 14.77
C ASP A 10 -3.57 -4.19 13.41
N ARG A 11 -4.45 -4.36 12.42
CA ARG A 11 -4.14 -4.79 11.06
C ARG A 11 -4.94 -3.98 10.04
N CYS A 12 -4.57 -4.09 8.77
CA CYS A 12 -5.30 -3.44 7.69
C CYS A 12 -5.35 -4.36 6.47
N ALA A 13 -6.13 -3.97 5.47
CA ALA A 13 -6.13 -4.61 4.17
C ALA A 13 -6.15 -3.55 3.07
N ILE A 14 -5.43 -3.81 1.99
CA ILE A 14 -5.59 -3.06 0.74
C ILE A 14 -6.73 -3.71 -0.02
N VAL A 15 -7.78 -2.94 -0.29
CA VAL A 15 -8.93 -3.40 -1.07
C VAL A 15 -8.94 -2.66 -2.39
N ALA A 16 -8.91 -3.41 -3.49
CA ALA A 16 -9.05 -2.88 -4.83
C ALA A 16 -10.35 -3.37 -5.47
N THR A 17 -11.20 -2.42 -5.84
CA THR A 17 -12.49 -2.66 -6.50
C THR A 17 -12.41 -2.23 -7.96
N SER A 18 -12.65 -3.18 -8.85
CA SER A 18 -12.90 -2.95 -10.27
C SER A 18 -14.41 -3.04 -10.56
N VAL A 19 -14.80 -2.85 -11.83
CA VAL A 19 -16.22 -2.93 -12.23
C VAL A 19 -16.81 -4.34 -11.99
N SER A 20 -15.98 -5.38 -11.99
CA SER A 20 -16.42 -6.78 -11.92
C SER A 20 -15.69 -7.63 -10.88
N SER A 21 -14.73 -7.07 -10.12
CA SER A 21 -13.95 -7.83 -9.13
C SER A 21 -13.53 -7.01 -7.92
N ASN A 22 -13.37 -7.69 -6.79
CA ASN A 22 -12.76 -7.15 -5.58
C ASN A 22 -11.51 -7.98 -5.25
N THR A 23 -10.37 -7.32 -5.11
CA THR A 23 -9.13 -7.92 -4.64
C THR A 23 -8.87 -7.44 -3.21
N LEU A 24 -8.62 -8.36 -2.30
CA LEU A 24 -8.29 -8.08 -0.91
C LEU A 24 -6.87 -8.56 -0.62
N PHE A 25 -6.04 -7.66 -0.12
CA PHE A 25 -4.66 -7.95 0.25
C PHE A 25 -4.45 -7.62 1.74
N PRO A 26 -4.50 -8.62 2.64
CA PRO A 26 -4.42 -8.40 4.07
C PRO A 26 -2.98 -8.12 4.49
N LEU A 27 -2.81 -7.23 5.47
CA LEU A 27 -1.52 -6.78 5.99
C LEU A 27 -1.54 -6.82 7.52
N THR A 28 -0.48 -7.37 8.10
CA THR A 28 -0.28 -7.47 9.56
C THR A 28 0.37 -6.21 10.13
N ILE A 29 -0.10 -5.03 9.68
CA ILE A 29 0.27 -3.71 10.17
C ILE A 29 -0.97 -2.83 10.27
N THR A 30 -0.93 -1.81 11.13
CA THR A 30 -2.01 -0.84 11.22
C THR A 30 -2.14 -0.02 9.93
N ALA A 31 -3.34 0.48 9.66
CA ALA A 31 -3.57 1.36 8.51
C ALA A 31 -2.73 2.64 8.59
N ALA A 32 -2.51 3.17 9.80
CA ALA A 32 -1.66 4.33 10.04
C ALA A 32 -0.20 4.07 9.65
N ALA A 33 0.37 2.94 10.08
CA ALA A 33 1.75 2.57 9.74
C ALA A 33 1.94 2.44 8.21
N LEU A 34 0.98 1.81 7.52
CA LEU A 34 1.01 1.71 6.06
C LEU A 34 0.96 3.09 5.38
N ARG A 35 0.05 3.97 5.82
CA ARG A 35 -0.06 5.33 5.27
C ARG A 35 1.21 6.14 5.50
N ASP A 36 1.83 6.04 6.68
CA ASP A 36 3.07 6.73 6.98
C ASP A 36 4.24 6.18 6.16
N GLY A 37 4.32 4.86 5.97
CA GLY A 37 5.29 4.24 5.07
C GLY A 37 5.11 4.70 3.62
N LEU A 38 3.88 4.72 3.12
CA LEU A 38 3.56 5.24 1.78
C LEU A 38 3.92 6.72 1.65
N ARG A 39 3.65 7.54 2.66
CA ARG A 39 4.03 8.95 2.68
C ARG A 39 5.55 9.11 2.65
N ALA A 40 6.27 8.33 3.45
CA ALA A 40 7.73 8.40 3.55
C ALA A 40 8.41 7.97 2.24
N ILE A 41 7.98 6.87 1.61
CA ILE A 41 8.55 6.45 0.33
C ILE A 41 8.23 7.46 -0.76
N LEU A 42 7.00 7.99 -0.81
CA LEU A 42 6.59 8.99 -1.82
C LEU A 42 7.33 10.32 -1.66
N ALA A 43 7.61 10.76 -0.43
CA ALA A 43 8.31 12.01 -0.15
C ALA A 43 9.80 12.00 -0.53
N SER A 44 10.44 10.82 -0.52
CA SER A 44 11.86 10.66 -0.85
C SER A 44 12.05 9.91 -2.18
N PRO A 45 12.31 10.62 -3.30
CA PRO A 45 12.53 9.97 -4.60
C PRO A 45 13.80 9.11 -4.64
N ALA A 46 14.77 9.35 -3.75
CA ALA A 46 15.97 8.53 -3.62
C ALA A 46 15.69 7.17 -2.95
N THR A 47 14.61 7.06 -2.18
CA THR A 47 14.24 5.82 -1.47
C THR A 47 13.56 4.87 -2.44
N LYS A 48 14.27 3.80 -2.81
CA LYS A 48 13.75 2.73 -3.68
C LYS A 48 12.96 1.67 -2.92
N GLU A 49 13.34 1.41 -1.68
CA GLU A 49 12.70 0.41 -0.82
C GLU A 49 12.60 0.94 0.60
N LEU A 50 11.46 0.67 1.25
CA LEU A 50 11.20 1.04 2.63
C LEU A 50 10.49 -0.10 3.35
N ALA A 51 11.09 -0.59 4.43
CA ALA A 51 10.43 -1.55 5.31
C ALA A 51 9.35 -0.86 6.16
N CYS A 52 8.18 -1.47 6.22
CA CYS A 52 7.03 -1.04 7.01
C CYS A 52 6.49 -2.24 7.80
N GLY A 53 7.19 -2.58 8.88
CA GLY A 53 6.93 -3.81 9.65
C GLY A 53 7.21 -5.07 8.81
N PRO A 54 6.29 -6.07 8.77
CA PRO A 54 6.42 -7.27 7.93
C PRO A 54 6.19 -7.01 6.43
N ALA A 55 5.81 -5.80 6.02
CA ALA A 55 5.68 -5.41 4.62
C ALA A 55 6.91 -4.62 4.15
N SER A 56 7.29 -4.78 2.89
CA SER A 56 8.25 -3.92 2.20
C SER A 56 7.52 -3.12 1.12
N LEU A 57 7.78 -1.82 1.09
CA LEU A 57 7.30 -0.90 0.06
C LEU A 57 8.44 -0.68 -0.94
N VAL A 58 8.24 -1.12 -2.18
CA VAL A 58 9.25 -1.02 -3.24
C VAL A 58 8.74 -0.12 -4.33
N ARG A 59 9.53 0.89 -4.67
CA ARG A 59 9.23 1.81 -5.77
C ARG A 59 9.56 1.12 -7.11
N THR A 60 8.57 1.05 -7.97
CA THR A 60 8.70 0.51 -9.33
C THR A 60 8.31 1.57 -10.36
N ALA A 61 8.46 1.22 -11.65
CA ALA A 61 8.01 2.07 -12.75
C ALA A 61 6.47 2.21 -12.79
N GLU A 62 5.75 1.18 -12.33
CA GLU A 62 4.28 1.12 -12.38
C GLU A 62 3.63 1.73 -11.13
N GLY A 63 4.34 1.76 -10.00
CA GLY A 63 3.80 2.28 -8.75
C GLY A 63 4.64 1.94 -7.53
N ILE A 64 3.96 1.67 -6.42
CA ILE A 64 4.56 1.15 -5.19
C ILE A 64 4.09 -0.30 -4.99
N ASP A 65 5.04 -1.23 -5.03
CA ASP A 65 4.82 -2.63 -4.72
C ASP A 65 4.80 -2.79 -3.20
N VAL A 66 3.68 -3.28 -2.66
CA VAL A 66 3.55 -3.70 -1.26
C VAL A 66 3.79 -5.20 -1.21
N THR A 67 4.95 -5.59 -0.71
CA THR A 67 5.40 -6.99 -0.67
C THR A 67 5.37 -7.51 0.75
N THR A 68 4.86 -8.72 0.95
CA THR A 68 4.90 -9.47 2.21
C THR A 68 5.35 -10.90 1.93
N SER A 69 5.54 -11.70 2.97
CA SER A 69 5.75 -13.14 2.82
C SER A 69 4.57 -13.87 2.15
N ALA A 70 3.36 -13.28 2.17
CA ALA A 70 2.16 -13.88 1.59
C ALA A 70 1.92 -13.50 0.12
N GLY A 71 2.63 -12.51 -0.41
CA GLY A 71 2.50 -12.09 -1.79
C GLY A 71 2.80 -10.61 -2.01
N ARG A 72 2.36 -10.11 -3.17
CA ARG A 72 2.64 -8.75 -3.64
C ARG A 72 1.36 -8.09 -4.15
N PHE A 73 1.18 -6.82 -3.79
CA PHE A 73 0.14 -5.96 -4.34
C PHE A 73 0.76 -4.68 -4.91
N VAL A 74 0.39 -4.28 -6.12
CA VAL A 74 0.90 -3.05 -6.75
C VAL A 74 -0.12 -1.93 -6.55
N ILE A 75 0.31 -0.83 -5.94
CA ILE A 75 -0.45 0.43 -5.87
C ILE A 75 0.02 1.35 -6.99
N PRO A 76 -0.77 1.55 -8.07
CA PRO A 76 -0.38 2.46 -9.14
C PRO A 76 -0.27 3.90 -8.64
N TYR A 77 0.67 4.69 -9.17
CA TYR A 77 0.86 6.09 -8.77
C TYR A 77 -0.40 6.97 -8.77
N PRO A 78 -1.34 6.85 -9.74
CA PRO A 78 -2.59 7.60 -9.70
C PRO A 78 -3.44 7.35 -8.45
N HIS A 79 -3.26 6.20 -7.80
CA HIS A 79 -3.97 5.80 -6.59
C HIS A 79 -3.15 5.98 -5.32
N ALA A 80 -1.83 6.18 -5.41
CA ALA A 80 -0.95 6.28 -4.24
C ALA A 80 -1.16 7.59 -3.45
N PHE A 81 -1.35 8.72 -4.12
CA PHE A 81 -1.56 10.02 -3.46
C PHE A 81 -2.86 10.10 -2.64
N PRO A 82 -4.03 9.69 -3.18
CA PRO A 82 -5.26 9.67 -2.40
C PRO A 82 -5.17 8.84 -1.11
N LEU A 83 -4.40 7.74 -1.14
CA LEU A 83 -4.25 6.84 0.01
C LEU A 83 -3.49 7.45 1.20
N VAL A 84 -2.60 8.42 0.95
CA VAL A 84 -1.81 9.08 2.00
C VAL A 84 -2.44 10.37 2.54
N LEU A 85 -3.45 10.90 1.85
CA LEU A 85 -4.20 12.10 2.20
C LEU A 85 -5.55 11.80 2.89
N ALA A 86 -6.04 10.56 2.78
CA ALA A 86 -7.31 10.10 3.34
C ALA A 86 -7.23 9.62 4.80
#